data_AF-A0A1W9S500-F1
#
_entry.id   AF-A0A1W9S500-F1
#
_cell.length_a   1.000
_cell.length_b   1.000
_cell.length_c   1.000
_cell.angle_alpha   90.00
_cell.angle_beta   90.00
_cell.angle_gamma   90.00
#
_symmetry.space_group_name_H-M   'P 1'
#
loop_
_entity.id
_entity.type
_entity.pdbx_description
1 polymer ?
#
loop_
_entity_poly.entity_id
_entity_poly.type
_entity_poly.pdbx_seq_one_letter_code
_entity_poly.pdbx_strand_id
1 'polypeptide(L)'
;MVRRELRGTIKSLSKLDIYPNENYIDSLKKAGLTLHQQSRWLNAVSVSGESARLALIKDFYFVKGIQPVATFTGKRIKTEDYKMQPWYTLTTGLDYGFSYNQLHMCQIDSLHNLGYSGKGVYVKVFMLA
;
A
#
# COMPACT_ATOMS: atom_id res chain seq x y z
N MET A 1 9.85 -14.51 11.09
CA MET A 1 9.08 -14.63 12.35
C MET A 1 9.43 -13.55 13.38
N VAL A 2 10.72 -13.23 13.60
CA VAL A 2 11.23 -12.36 14.69
C VAL A 2 10.67 -10.93 14.82
N ARG A 3 10.38 -10.21 13.71
CA ARG A 3 9.93 -8.79 13.81
C ARG A 3 8.47 -8.60 14.29
N ARG A 4 7.63 -9.64 14.23
CA ARG A 4 6.18 -9.53 14.48
C ARG A 4 5.78 -9.91 15.90
N GLU A 5 6.52 -10.81 16.55
CA GLU A 5 6.34 -11.14 17.97
C GLU A 5 6.66 -9.93 18.87
N LEU A 6 7.70 -9.17 18.52
CA LEU A 6 8.10 -7.96 19.25
C LEU A 6 7.06 -6.83 19.23
N ARG A 7 6.04 -6.87 18.35
CA ARG A 7 5.01 -5.82 18.21
C ARG A 7 3.63 -6.22 18.72
N GLY A 8 3.49 -7.41 19.34
CA GLY A 8 2.33 -7.78 20.14
C GLY A 8 0.97 -7.85 19.44
N THR A 9 0.90 -7.94 18.11
CA THR A 9 -0.38 -7.74 17.40
C THR A 9 -1.13 -9.02 17.01
N ILE A 10 -0.56 -10.22 17.10
CA ILE A 10 -1.27 -11.47 16.74
C ILE A 10 -0.81 -12.64 17.63
N LYS A 11 -1.71 -13.14 18.50
CA LYS A 11 -1.47 -14.31 19.39
C LYS A 11 -1.77 -15.66 18.70
N SER A 12 -2.47 -15.65 17.58
CA SER A 12 -2.78 -16.84 16.78
C SER A 12 -2.91 -16.44 15.31
N LEU A 13 -2.31 -17.18 14.37
CA LEU A 13 -2.54 -17.02 12.93
C LEU A 13 -4.05 -16.92 12.67
N SER A 14 -4.55 -15.73 12.34
CA SER A 14 -5.94 -15.63 11.90
C SER A 14 -6.03 -16.34 10.55
N LYS A 15 -7.13 -17.05 10.30
CA LYS A 15 -7.40 -17.83 9.07
C LYS A 15 -7.25 -17.04 7.76
N LEU A 16 -7.00 -15.74 7.84
CA LEU A 16 -6.96 -14.75 6.77
C LEU A 16 -5.56 -14.17 6.51
N ASP A 17 -4.53 -14.54 7.28
CA ASP A 17 -3.15 -14.03 7.09
C ASP A 17 -2.14 -15.15 6.77
N ILE A 18 -2.55 -16.04 5.85
CA ILE A 18 -1.76 -17.20 5.39
C ILE A 18 -1.43 -17.08 3.91
N TYR A 19 -0.24 -17.57 3.55
CA TYR A 19 0.14 -17.66 2.14
C TYR A 19 -0.74 -18.70 1.43
N PRO A 20 -0.97 -18.54 0.11
CA PRO A 20 -1.61 -19.58 -0.68
C PRO A 20 -0.86 -20.90 -0.56
N ASN A 21 -1.61 -22.00 -0.58
CA ASN A 21 -1.04 -23.34 -0.47
C ASN A 21 -0.04 -23.62 -1.60
N GLU A 22 1.16 -24.07 -1.25
CA GLU A 22 2.25 -24.33 -2.22
C GLU A 22 1.85 -25.35 -3.29
N ASN A 23 1.04 -26.36 -2.94
CA ASN A 23 0.55 -27.35 -3.90
C ASN A 23 -0.31 -26.71 -5.00
N TYR A 24 -1.12 -25.69 -4.64
CA TYR A 24 -1.94 -24.96 -5.61
C TYR A 24 -1.06 -24.13 -6.53
N ILE A 25 -0.03 -23.48 -5.98
CA ILE A 25 0.95 -22.71 -6.74
C ILE A 25 1.70 -23.60 -7.73
N ASP A 26 2.10 -24.80 -7.32
CA ASP A 26 2.80 -25.74 -8.19
C ASP A 26 1.91 -26.29 -9.29
N SER A 27 0.63 -26.54 -9.02
CA SER A 27 -0.35 -26.85 -10.07
C SER A 27 -0.47 -25.73 -11.10
N LEU A 28 -0.44 -24.47 -10.69
CA LEU A 28 -0.48 -23.32 -11.62
C LEU A 28 0.80 -23.23 -12.48
N LYS A 29 1.97 -23.48 -11.89
CA LYS A 29 3.23 -23.54 -12.66
C LYS A 29 3.23 -24.68 -13.67
N LYS A 30 2.75 -25.87 -13.27
CA LYS A 30 2.60 -27.05 -14.16
C LYS A 30 1.61 -26.80 -15.29
N ALA A 31 0.61 -25.95 -15.07
CA ALA A 31 -0.30 -25.50 -16.12
C ALA A 31 0.35 -24.53 -17.14
N GLY A 32 1.63 -24.17 -16.95
CA GLY A 32 2.40 -23.30 -17.84
C GLY A 32 2.27 -21.81 -17.53
N LEU A 33 1.81 -21.44 -16.33
CA LEU A 33 1.70 -20.05 -15.91
C LEU A 33 2.96 -19.57 -15.18
N THR A 34 3.38 -18.35 -15.48
CA THR A 34 4.48 -17.68 -14.77
C THR A 34 3.95 -16.99 -13.54
N LEU A 35 4.52 -17.31 -12.37
CA LEU A 35 4.20 -16.67 -11.10
C LEU A 35 4.96 -15.36 -10.92
N HIS A 36 4.26 -14.27 -10.61
CA HIS A 36 4.87 -12.96 -10.33
C HIS A 36 4.91 -12.62 -8.85
N GLN A 37 3.78 -12.83 -8.16
CA GLN A 37 3.66 -12.41 -6.76
C GLN A 37 2.65 -13.25 -6.01
N GLN A 38 2.87 -13.39 -4.70
CA GLN A 38 1.95 -14.06 -3.78
C GLN A 38 1.48 -13.07 -2.71
N SER A 39 0.18 -12.98 -2.49
CA SER A 39 -0.42 -12.13 -1.47
C SER A 39 -0.93 -12.97 -0.32
N ARG A 40 -0.28 -12.81 0.83
CA ARG A 40 -0.71 -13.40 2.10
C ARG A 40 -2.05 -12.85 2.60
N TRP A 41 -2.30 -11.57 2.34
CA TRP A 41 -3.50 -10.88 2.82
C TRP A 41 -4.73 -11.15 1.95
N LEU A 42 -4.51 -11.45 0.67
CA LEU A 42 -5.59 -11.75 -0.27
C LEU A 42 -5.77 -13.26 -0.49
N ASN A 43 -4.87 -14.08 0.07
CA ASN A 43 -4.75 -15.50 -0.26
C ASN A 43 -4.81 -15.72 -1.79
N ALA A 44 -4.02 -14.93 -2.52
CA ALA A 44 -4.09 -14.84 -3.98
C ALA A 44 -2.70 -14.81 -4.61
N VAL A 45 -2.62 -15.17 -5.89
CA VAL A 45 -1.39 -15.09 -6.69
C VAL A 45 -1.60 -14.24 -7.93
N SER A 46 -0.57 -13.48 -8.31
CA SER A 46 -0.48 -12.83 -9.61
C SER A 46 0.32 -13.72 -10.55
N VAL A 47 -0.26 -14.02 -11.71
CA VAL A 47 0.31 -14.90 -12.72
C VAL A 47 0.13 -14.30 -14.11
N SER A 48 1.01 -14.66 -15.04
CA SER A 48 0.83 -14.38 -16.47
C SER A 48 0.97 -15.65 -17.29
N GLY A 49 0.30 -15.71 -18.42
CA GLY A 49 0.41 -16.78 -19.39
C GLY A 49 -0.55 -16.58 -20.55
N GLU A 50 -0.62 -17.58 -21.42
CA GLU A 50 -1.54 -17.58 -22.55
C GLU A 50 -3.01 -17.61 -22.09
N SER A 51 -3.89 -16.94 -22.83
CA SER A 51 -5.33 -16.85 -22.52
C SER A 51 -6.00 -18.22 -22.40
N ALA A 52 -5.60 -19.19 -23.24
CA ALA A 52 -6.10 -20.57 -23.18
C ALA A 52 -5.76 -21.24 -21.84
N ARG A 53 -4.55 -21.01 -21.29
CA ARG A 53 -4.13 -21.56 -19.99
C ARG A 53 -4.87 -20.89 -18.84
N LEU A 54 -5.11 -19.58 -18.93
CA LEU A 54 -5.92 -18.83 -17.96
C LEU A 54 -7.38 -19.31 -17.92
N ALA A 55 -7.94 -19.71 -19.07
CA ALA A 55 -9.28 -20.31 -19.11
C ALA A 55 -9.31 -21.68 -18.42
N LEU A 56 -8.31 -22.53 -18.64
CA LEU A 56 -8.23 -23.87 -18.03
C LEU A 56 -8.14 -23.83 -16.50
N ILE A 57 -7.38 -22.90 -15.92
CA ILE A 57 -7.22 -22.83 -14.46
C ILE A 57 -8.49 -22.34 -13.74
N LYS A 58 -9.47 -21.77 -14.45
CA LYS A 58 -10.74 -21.35 -13.87
C LYS A 58 -11.51 -22.53 -13.28
N ASP A 59 -11.31 -23.73 -13.82
CA ASP A 59 -12.01 -24.95 -13.42
C ASP A 59 -11.28 -25.71 -12.29
N PHE A 60 -10.12 -25.23 -11.83
CA PHE A 60 -9.44 -25.82 -10.68
C PHE A 60 -10.28 -25.61 -9.42
N TYR A 61 -10.51 -26.68 -8.65
CA TYR A 61 -11.38 -26.66 -7.46
C TYR A 61 -10.98 -25.61 -6.40
N PHE A 62 -9.72 -25.20 -6.38
CA PHE A 62 -9.17 -24.22 -5.44
C PHE A 62 -9.15 -22.79 -5.99
N VAL A 63 -9.51 -22.58 -7.25
CA VAL A 63 -9.55 -21.25 -7.88
C VAL A 63 -10.94 -20.66 -7.69
N LYS A 64 -11.05 -19.68 -6.79
CA LYS A 64 -12.31 -18.96 -6.55
C LYS A 64 -12.69 -18.02 -7.71
N GLY A 65 -11.71 -17.46 -8.41
CA GLY A 65 -11.94 -16.52 -9.51
C GLY A 65 -10.63 -15.95 -10.05
N ILE A 66 -10.73 -15.33 -11.22
CA ILE A 66 -9.60 -14.72 -11.94
C ILE A 66 -10.00 -13.28 -12.27
N GLN A 67 -9.11 -12.33 -11.97
CA GLN A 67 -9.30 -10.91 -12.27
C GLN A 67 -8.03 -10.35 -12.91
N PRO A 68 -8.15 -9.43 -13.89
CA PRO A 68 -7.01 -8.69 -14.41
C PRO A 68 -6.31 -7.92 -13.29
N VAL A 69 -4.98 -7.87 -13.33
CA VAL A 69 -4.19 -7.06 -12.40
C VAL A 69 -4.37 -5.60 -12.78
N ALA A 70 -4.92 -4.79 -11.87
CA ALA A 70 -5.13 -3.38 -12.09
C ALA A 70 -3.80 -2.65 -12.31
N THR A 71 -3.72 -1.85 -13.37
CA THR A 71 -2.62 -0.92 -13.61
C THR A 71 -3.08 0.49 -13.26
N PHE A 72 -2.21 1.25 -12.59
CA PHE A 72 -2.49 2.65 -12.31
C PHE A 72 -2.01 3.51 -13.46
N THR A 73 -2.93 4.16 -14.18
CA THR A 73 -2.65 5.03 -15.32
C THR A 73 -2.88 6.50 -15.01
N GLY A 74 -2.85 6.88 -13.72
CA GLY A 74 -3.07 8.26 -13.32
C GLY A 74 -2.00 9.18 -13.90
N LYS A 75 -2.43 10.17 -14.68
CA LYS A 75 -1.56 11.29 -15.07
C LYS A 75 -1.12 11.99 -13.78
N ARG A 76 0.19 12.05 -13.54
CA ARG A 76 0.73 12.94 -12.53
C ARG A 76 0.29 14.35 -12.92
N ILE A 77 -0.56 14.96 -12.10
CA ILE A 77 -0.92 16.37 -12.29
C ILE A 77 0.42 17.11 -12.24
N LYS A 78 0.79 17.72 -13.36
CA LYS A 78 1.93 18.64 -13.37
C LYS A 78 1.48 19.77 -12.47
N THR A 79 2.15 19.94 -11.34
CA THR A 79 2.00 21.17 -10.58
C THR A 79 2.49 22.26 -11.51
N GLU A 80 1.60 23.13 -12.01
CA GLU A 80 2.06 24.41 -12.52
C GLU A 80 2.87 25.08 -11.39
N ASP A 81 3.94 25.80 -11.75
CA ASP A 81 4.74 26.57 -10.81
C ASP A 81 3.90 27.72 -10.26
N TYR A 82 2.99 27.40 -9.35
CA TYR A 82 2.22 28.38 -8.63
C TYR A 82 3.19 29.07 -7.69
N LYS A 83 3.48 30.35 -7.95
CA LYS A 83 4.25 31.20 -7.04
C LYS A 83 3.42 31.40 -5.77
N MET A 84 3.49 30.44 -4.86
CA MET A 84 3.06 30.61 -3.48
C MET A 84 3.89 31.75 -2.91
N GLN A 85 3.24 32.77 -2.38
CA GLN A 85 3.89 33.80 -1.55
C GLN A 85 3.68 33.37 -0.09
N PRO A 86 4.71 33.39 0.77
CA PRO A 86 4.50 33.10 2.19
C PRO A 86 3.74 34.31 2.74
N TRP A 87 2.50 34.08 3.17
CA TRP A 87 1.59 35.15 3.57
C TRP A 87 1.86 35.69 4.98
N TYR A 88 2.82 35.10 5.70
CA TYR A 88 3.12 35.39 7.09
C TYR A 88 4.49 34.77 7.46
N THR A 89 5.23 35.43 8.34
CA THR A 89 6.43 34.89 9.00
C THR A 89 6.15 35.00 10.50
N LEU A 90 6.10 33.88 11.22
CA LEU A 90 5.90 33.93 12.67
C LEU A 90 7.17 34.43 13.34
N THR A 91 7.03 35.39 14.26
CA THR A 91 8.13 35.86 15.13
C THR A 91 8.31 34.97 16.36
N THR A 92 7.33 34.09 16.65
CA THR A 92 7.36 33.14 17.78
C THR A 92 6.71 31.81 17.38
N GLY A 93 7.40 30.68 17.63
CA GLY A 93 6.92 29.33 17.30
C GLY A 93 7.67 28.68 16.13
N LEU A 94 7.19 27.53 15.66
CA LEU A 94 7.74 26.86 14.47
C LEU A 94 7.33 27.63 13.21
N ASP A 95 8.32 28.00 12.38
CA ASP A 95 8.07 28.59 11.06
C ASP A 95 7.73 27.49 10.05
N TYR A 96 6.52 27.56 9.48
CA TYR A 96 6.00 26.60 8.50
C TYR A 96 6.07 27.13 7.05
N GLY A 97 6.56 28.35 6.84
CA GLY A 97 6.71 29.00 5.53
C GLY A 97 5.46 28.87 4.65
N PHE A 98 5.63 28.40 3.41
CA PHE A 98 4.54 28.24 2.45
C PHE A 98 3.43 27.28 2.88
N SER A 99 3.70 26.33 3.79
CA SER A 99 2.75 25.28 4.16
C SER A 99 1.75 25.71 5.22
N TYR A 100 1.95 26.86 5.87
CA TYR A 100 1.16 27.21 7.04
C TYR A 100 -0.31 27.42 6.81
N ASN A 101 -0.72 27.99 5.68
CA ASN A 101 -2.15 28.11 5.39
C ASN A 101 -2.82 26.74 5.53
N GLN A 102 -2.21 25.72 4.92
CA GLN A 102 -2.71 24.35 4.92
C GLN A 102 -2.63 23.72 6.31
N LEU A 103 -1.54 23.96 7.05
CA LEU A 103 -1.35 23.42 8.40
C LEU A 103 -2.27 24.08 9.43
N HIS A 104 -2.42 25.40 9.37
CA HIS A 104 -3.26 26.21 10.26
C HIS A 104 -4.75 25.93 10.01
N MET A 105 -5.18 25.77 8.75
CA MET A 105 -6.54 25.31 8.42
C MET A 105 -6.86 23.96 9.06
N CYS A 106 -5.86 23.07 9.17
CA CYS A 106 -5.98 21.77 9.82
C CYS A 106 -5.62 21.81 11.32
N GLN A 107 -5.34 22.98 11.90
CA GLN A 107 -4.92 23.19 13.29
C GLN A 107 -3.68 22.37 13.72
N ILE A 108 -2.83 22.01 12.76
CA ILE A 108 -1.61 21.21 13.00
C ILE A 108 -0.57 22.02 13.79
N ASP A 109 -0.52 23.33 13.57
CA ASP A 109 0.27 24.28 14.35
C ASP A 109 -0.07 24.25 15.85
N SER A 110 -1.36 24.19 16.17
CA SER A 110 -1.85 24.08 17.55
C SER A 110 -1.45 22.75 18.19
N LEU A 111 -1.52 21.64 17.43
CA LEU A 111 -1.06 20.34 17.90
C LEU A 111 0.45 20.31 18.18
N HIS A 112 1.26 20.93 17.31
CA HIS A 112 2.70 21.06 17.54
C HIS A 112 3.02 21.92 18.76
N ASN A 113 2.26 22.98 19.03
CA ASN A 113 2.42 23.79 20.25
C ASN A 113 2.11 23.01 21.53
N LEU A 114 1.26 21.99 21.45
CA LEU A 114 0.98 21.03 22.53
C LEU A 114 2.02 19.88 22.61
N GLY A 115 3.03 19.88 21.74
CA GLY A 115 4.09 18.88 21.71
C GLY A 115 3.78 17.62 20.89
N TYR A 116 2.63 17.56 20.20
CA TYR A 116 2.28 16.41 19.36
C TYR A 116 2.92 16.54 17.98
N SER A 117 3.97 15.75 17.71
CA SER A 117 4.74 15.79 16.46
C SER A 117 4.57 14.56 15.56
N GLY A 118 3.71 13.61 15.96
CA GLY A 118 3.61 12.30 15.29
C GLY A 118 4.78 11.36 15.62
N LYS A 119 5.61 11.68 16.63
CA LYS A 119 6.67 10.79 17.11
C LYS A 119 6.10 9.40 17.44
N GLY A 120 6.65 8.37 16.81
CA GLY A 120 6.21 6.97 16.98
C GLY A 120 5.11 6.52 16.02
N VAL A 121 4.59 7.41 15.17
CA VAL A 121 3.63 7.07 14.10
C VAL A 121 4.39 6.76 12.81
N TYR A 122 4.01 5.65 12.14
CA TYR A 122 4.58 5.26 10.86
C TYR A 122 3.58 5.53 9.74
N VAL A 123 3.97 6.36 8.77
CA VAL A 123 3.17 6.64 7.57
C VAL A 123 3.85 5.99 6.36
N LYS A 124 3.13 5.13 5.65
CA LYS A 124 3.60 4.50 4.42
C LYS A 124 3.01 5.23 3.22
N VAL A 125 3.85 5.92 2.46
CA VAL A 125 3.47 6.57 1.20
C VAL A 125 3.86 5.65 0.05
N PHE A 126 2.90 5.32 -0.82
CA PHE A 126 3.15 4.56 -2.04
C PHE A 126 3.27 5.54 -3.21
N MET A 127 4.44 5.59 -3.83
CA MET A 127 4.69 6.38 -5.04
C MET A 127 4.99 5.42 -6.19
N LEU A 128 4.48 5.73 -7.38
CA LEU A 128 4.80 4.99 -8.59
C LEU A 128 6.08 5.57 -9.19
N ALA A 129 6.96 4.67 -9.64
CA ALA A 129 8.17 5.02 -10.40
C ALA A 129 7.81 5.36 -11.85
#